data_AF-A0A0F8YUG0-F1
#
_entry.id   AF-A0A0F8YUG0-F1
#
_cell.length_a   1.000
_cell.length_b   1.000
_cell.length_c   1.000
_cell.angle_alpha   90.00
_cell.angle_beta   90.00
_cell.angle_gamma   90.00
#
_symmetry.space_group_name_H-M   'P 1'
#
loop_
_entity.id
_entity.type
_entity.pdbx_description
1 polymer ?
#
loop_
_entity_poly.entity_id
_entity_poly.type
_entity_poly.pdbx_seq_one_letter_code
_entity_poly.pdbx_strand_id
1 'polypeptide(L)'
;MKNAITDVPGIKVGHAQNLAAGTGCTVVLCEEGAVTAVDVRGGAPGTRETDCLNPANLVAQAHAVYLSGGSAFGLDGAAGVMKYLEERGVGFDTGVAVVPIVPGAVLFDLIVGDPKVRPDGEMAYQACLEAAPDNTRQGNVGAGAGATVGKALGTEFSMKSGLGTASICRGSLVVGAIVAVNCFGDVIDP
;
A
#
# COMPACT_ATOMS: atom_id res chain seq x y z
N MET A 1 17.49 14.08 -2.66
CA MET A 1 16.66 12.87 -2.88
C MET A 1 17.05 11.85 -1.83
N LYS A 2 16.06 11.20 -1.23
CA LYS A 2 16.19 10.23 -0.15
C LYS A 2 16.23 8.78 -0.69
N ASN A 3 16.20 8.61 -2.01
CA ASN A 3 16.06 7.33 -2.69
C ASN A 3 14.76 6.63 -2.26
N ALA A 4 13.63 7.34 -2.34
CA ALA A 4 12.33 6.86 -1.90
C ALA A 4 11.19 7.46 -2.73
N ILE A 5 10.02 6.82 -2.71
CA ILE A 5 8.81 7.29 -3.42
C ILE A 5 8.39 8.70 -3.01
N THR A 6 8.68 9.10 -1.77
CA THR A 6 8.41 10.44 -1.24
C THR A 6 9.31 11.53 -1.82
N ASP A 7 10.31 11.18 -2.65
CA ASP A 7 11.01 12.16 -3.48
C ASP A 7 10.10 12.74 -4.59
N VAL A 8 9.00 12.06 -4.94
CA VAL A 8 7.96 12.61 -5.82
C VAL A 8 7.17 13.66 -5.03
N PRO A 9 7.17 14.94 -5.46
CA PRO A 9 6.47 16.01 -4.73
C PRO A 9 4.97 15.69 -4.55
N GLY A 10 4.44 16.00 -3.37
CA GLY A 10 3.03 15.76 -3.03
C GLY A 10 2.73 14.36 -2.48
N ILE A 11 3.68 13.41 -2.55
CA ILE A 11 3.51 12.07 -1.97
C ILE A 11 3.91 12.04 -0.50
N LYS A 12 3.03 11.51 0.35
CA LYS A 12 3.33 11.13 1.74
C LYS A 12 3.16 9.63 1.91
N VAL A 13 3.96 9.03 2.79
CA VAL A 13 3.86 7.59 3.07
C VAL A 13 3.73 7.36 4.57
N GLY A 14 2.79 6.50 4.95
CA GLY A 14 2.54 6.13 6.33
C GLY A 14 2.40 4.62 6.51
N HIS A 15 2.69 4.15 7.72
CA HIS A 15 2.73 2.72 8.06
C HIS A 15 2.11 2.49 9.43
N ALA A 16 1.33 1.42 9.56
CA ALA A 16 0.93 0.87 10.84
C ALA A 16 1.06 -0.65 10.79
N GLN A 17 1.51 -1.27 11.88
CA GLN A 17 1.75 -2.71 11.93
C GLN A 17 1.59 -3.26 13.33
N ASN A 18 1.22 -4.55 13.41
CA ASN A 18 1.39 -5.36 14.60
C ASN A 18 2.55 -6.34 14.35
N LEU A 19 3.71 -6.05 14.93
CA LEU A 19 4.93 -6.85 14.74
C LEU A 19 4.81 -8.25 15.36
N ALA A 20 4.06 -8.42 16.44
CA ALA A 20 3.86 -9.72 17.07
C ALA A 20 2.97 -10.64 16.21
N ALA A 21 1.96 -10.07 15.56
CA ALA A 21 1.13 -10.79 14.59
C ALA A 21 1.78 -10.93 13.21
N GLY A 22 2.87 -10.21 12.95
CA GLY A 22 3.55 -10.23 11.66
C GLY A 22 2.67 -9.69 10.54
N THR A 23 1.97 -8.58 10.75
CA THR A 23 1.12 -7.96 9.71
C THR A 23 1.06 -6.45 9.85
N GLY A 24 0.58 -5.76 8.81
CA GLY A 24 0.43 -4.32 8.81
C GLY A 24 -0.06 -3.79 7.48
N CYS A 25 -0.17 -2.46 7.38
CA CYS A 25 -0.53 -1.77 6.16
C CYS A 25 0.30 -0.52 5.91
N THR A 26 0.39 -0.15 4.64
CA THR A 26 1.10 1.00 4.12
C THR A 26 0.12 1.83 3.30
N VAL A 27 0.08 3.13 3.57
CA VAL A 27 -0.74 4.09 2.83
C VAL A 27 0.19 5.06 2.11
N VAL A 28 0.01 5.19 0.79
CA VAL A 28 0.65 6.23 -0.02
C VAL A 28 -0.42 7.30 -0.26
N LEU A 29 -0.29 8.46 0.38
CA LEU A 29 -1.22 9.57 0.23
C LEU A 29 -0.79 10.50 -0.91
N CYS A 30 -1.74 10.88 -1.73
CA CYS A 30 -1.66 11.91 -2.77
C CYS A 30 -2.89 12.82 -2.63
N GLU A 31 -2.92 13.61 -1.56
CA GLU A 31 -4.13 14.35 -1.11
C GLU A 31 -4.64 15.38 -2.14
N GLU A 32 -3.80 15.84 -3.06
CA GLU A 32 -4.20 16.73 -4.17
C GLU A 32 -4.80 15.97 -5.38
N GLY A 33 -4.87 14.64 -5.30
CA GLY A 33 -5.27 13.76 -6.40
C GLY A 33 -4.11 13.47 -7.35
N ALA A 34 -3.95 12.19 -7.73
CA ALA A 34 -2.96 11.77 -8.72
C ALA A 34 -3.62 10.89 -9.79
N VAL A 35 -3.29 11.15 -11.07
CA VAL A 35 -3.74 10.30 -12.18
C VAL A 35 -3.23 8.89 -11.94
N THR A 36 -4.15 7.92 -11.93
CA THR A 36 -3.85 6.56 -11.45
C THR A 36 -4.38 5.51 -12.43
N ALA A 37 -3.58 4.47 -12.64
CA ALA A 37 -3.93 3.27 -13.38
C ALA A 37 -3.43 2.05 -12.62
N VAL A 38 -3.94 0.86 -12.96
CA VAL A 38 -3.55 -0.41 -12.32
C VAL A 38 -3.33 -1.52 -13.34
N ASP A 39 -2.34 -2.36 -13.08
CA ASP A 39 -2.12 -3.63 -13.80
C ASP A 39 -2.02 -4.78 -12.80
N VAL A 40 -2.94 -5.76 -12.91
CA VAL A 40 -3.05 -6.91 -12.00
C VAL A 40 -2.68 -8.18 -12.77
N ARG A 41 -1.59 -8.83 -12.36
CA ARG A 41 -1.01 -9.97 -13.10
C ARG A 41 -0.97 -11.30 -12.35
N GLY A 42 -1.05 -11.27 -11.03
CA GLY A 42 -1.06 -12.50 -10.22
C GLY A 42 -2.34 -13.32 -10.42
N GLY A 43 -2.24 -14.65 -10.33
CA GLY A 43 -3.39 -15.55 -10.49
C GLY A 43 -4.36 -15.59 -9.30
N ALA A 44 -4.00 -15.00 -8.16
CA ALA A 44 -4.83 -14.93 -6.96
C ALA A 44 -4.81 -13.49 -6.39
N PRO A 45 -5.37 -12.51 -7.10
CA PRO A 45 -5.36 -11.13 -6.64
C PRO A 45 -6.38 -10.92 -5.50
N GLY A 46 -6.02 -10.05 -4.56
CA GLY A 46 -6.96 -9.43 -3.63
C GLY A 46 -6.86 -7.92 -3.79
N THR A 47 -7.91 -7.30 -4.33
CA THR A 47 -7.89 -5.91 -4.73
C THR A 47 -9.19 -5.21 -4.38
N ARG A 48 -9.11 -3.88 -4.24
CA ARG A 48 -10.25 -2.99 -4.07
C ARG A 48 -10.16 -1.85 -5.09
N GLU A 49 -11.30 -1.48 -5.66
CA GLU A 49 -11.46 -0.29 -6.52
C GLU A 49 -10.50 -0.23 -7.71
N THR A 50 -10.19 -1.38 -8.31
CA THR A 50 -9.36 -1.43 -9.52
C THR A 50 -10.13 -1.04 -10.77
N ASP A 51 -11.42 -1.38 -10.85
CA ASP A 51 -12.26 -1.07 -12.01
C ASP A 51 -12.40 0.44 -12.23
N CYS A 52 -12.47 1.25 -11.17
CA CYS A 52 -12.59 2.70 -11.31
C CYS A 52 -11.36 3.34 -11.97
N LEU A 53 -10.21 2.65 -11.96
CA LEU A 53 -8.96 3.08 -12.59
C LEU A 53 -8.85 2.73 -14.07
N ASN A 54 -9.87 2.09 -14.65
CA ASN A 54 -9.93 1.90 -16.09
C ASN A 54 -10.00 3.28 -16.78
N PRO A 55 -9.13 3.59 -17.76
CA PRO A 55 -9.13 4.89 -18.45
C PRO A 55 -10.44 5.26 -19.15
N ALA A 56 -11.35 4.30 -19.37
CA ALA A 56 -12.67 4.55 -19.93
C ALA A 56 -13.72 5.04 -18.90
N ASN A 57 -13.39 5.03 -17.61
CA ASN A 57 -14.30 5.37 -16.52
C ASN A 57 -14.18 6.84 -16.09
N LEU A 58 -15.16 7.28 -15.28
CA LEU A 58 -15.32 8.68 -14.86
C LEU A 58 -14.17 9.21 -13.99
N VAL A 59 -13.65 8.35 -13.11
CA VAL A 59 -12.67 8.74 -12.09
C VAL A 59 -11.26 8.64 -12.68
N ALA A 60 -10.59 9.78 -12.83
CA ALA A 60 -9.22 9.82 -13.37
C ALA A 60 -8.13 9.81 -12.28
N GLN A 61 -8.48 10.16 -11.03
CA GLN A 61 -7.52 10.41 -9.96
C GLN A 61 -7.84 9.60 -8.70
N ALA A 62 -6.78 9.04 -8.10
CA ALA A 62 -6.83 8.49 -6.75
C ALA A 62 -6.25 9.49 -5.74
N HIS A 63 -6.67 9.36 -4.48
CA HIS A 63 -6.25 10.24 -3.38
C HIS A 63 -5.32 9.52 -2.39
N ALA A 64 -5.35 8.19 -2.43
CA ALA A 64 -4.38 7.33 -1.78
C ALA A 64 -4.29 5.98 -2.49
N VAL A 65 -3.18 5.28 -2.29
CA VAL A 65 -3.03 3.86 -2.62
C VAL A 65 -2.79 3.08 -1.34
N TYR A 66 -3.56 2.01 -1.14
CA TYR A 66 -3.52 1.17 0.05
C TYR A 66 -2.85 -0.18 -0.23
N LEU A 67 -1.79 -0.51 0.53
CA LEU A 67 -1.11 -1.80 0.48
C LEU A 67 -1.22 -2.47 1.85
N SER A 68 -1.56 -3.76 1.91
CA SER A 68 -1.86 -4.38 3.20
C SER A 68 -1.55 -5.87 3.26
N GLY A 69 -1.24 -6.37 4.46
CA GLY A 69 -1.26 -7.78 4.78
C GLY A 69 -2.68 -8.32 4.97
N GLY A 70 -2.83 -9.45 5.66
CA GLY A 70 -4.11 -10.00 6.06
C GLY A 70 -4.92 -10.70 4.97
N SER A 71 -4.36 -10.88 3.77
CA SER A 71 -5.08 -11.40 2.60
C SER A 71 -6.37 -10.60 2.34
N ALA A 72 -7.40 -11.22 1.76
CA ALA A 72 -8.68 -10.55 1.43
C ALA A 72 -9.33 -9.82 2.63
N PHE A 73 -9.10 -10.28 3.86
CA PHE A 73 -9.60 -9.60 5.06
C PHE A 73 -8.98 -8.22 5.26
N GLY A 74 -7.71 -8.04 4.89
CA GLY A 74 -7.00 -6.77 5.00
C GLY A 74 -7.58 -5.66 4.11
N LEU A 75 -8.44 -5.99 3.13
CA LEU A 75 -9.15 -5.00 2.31
C LEU A 75 -10.09 -4.12 3.14
N ASP A 76 -10.50 -4.58 4.34
CA ASP A 76 -11.30 -3.80 5.29
C ASP A 76 -10.60 -2.50 5.71
N GLY A 77 -9.27 -2.50 5.78
CA GLY A 77 -8.50 -1.31 6.15
C GLY A 77 -8.67 -0.12 5.20
N ALA A 78 -9.01 -0.34 3.93
CA ALA A 78 -9.24 0.76 3.00
C ALA A 78 -10.35 1.72 3.47
N ALA A 79 -11.34 1.23 4.23
CA ALA A 79 -12.39 2.08 4.79
C ALA A 79 -11.83 3.12 5.80
N GLY A 80 -10.78 2.76 6.55
CA GLY A 80 -10.07 3.67 7.44
C GLY A 80 -9.36 4.81 6.70
N VAL A 81 -8.75 4.49 5.55
CA VAL A 81 -8.12 5.49 4.68
C VAL A 81 -9.17 6.45 4.10
N MET A 82 -10.30 5.90 3.62
CA MET A 82 -11.41 6.73 3.14
C MET A 82 -11.91 7.68 4.23
N LYS A 83 -12.16 7.17 5.44
CA LYS A 83 -12.58 8.01 6.57
C LYS A 83 -11.59 9.14 6.86
N TYR A 84 -10.29 8.85 6.90
CA TYR A 84 -9.24 9.87 7.12
C TYR A 84 -9.30 11.00 6.08
N LEU A 85 -9.48 10.64 4.80
CA LEU A 85 -9.51 11.58 3.68
C LEU A 85 -10.82 12.39 3.64
N GLU A 86 -11.96 11.74 3.87
CA GLU A 86 -13.28 12.38 3.90
C GLU A 86 -13.35 13.44 5.00
N GLU A 87 -12.87 13.14 6.21
CA GLU A 87 -12.79 14.10 7.34
C GLU A 87 -11.97 15.36 7.01
N ARG A 88 -11.11 15.28 5.99
CA ARG A 88 -10.24 16.37 5.51
C ARG A 88 -10.76 17.01 4.21
N GLY A 89 -11.92 16.59 3.72
CA GLY A 89 -12.50 17.08 2.47
C GLY A 89 -11.68 16.69 1.24
N VAL A 90 -10.94 15.57 1.30
CA VAL A 90 -10.12 15.07 0.19
C VAL A 90 -10.85 13.94 -0.53
N GLY A 91 -11.15 14.15 -1.81
CA GLY A 91 -11.85 13.15 -2.61
C GLY A 91 -12.50 13.74 -3.86
N PHE A 92 -13.20 12.89 -4.60
CA PHE A 92 -14.01 13.27 -5.74
C PHE A 92 -15.30 13.96 -5.26
N ASP A 93 -15.52 15.21 -5.67
CA ASP A 93 -16.75 15.94 -5.37
C ASP A 93 -17.91 15.42 -6.22
N THR A 94 -18.91 14.82 -5.56
CA THR A 94 -20.13 14.31 -6.18
C THR A 94 -21.27 15.35 -6.22
N GLY A 95 -21.04 16.54 -5.69
CA GLY A 95 -22.04 17.60 -5.49
C GLY A 95 -22.87 17.44 -4.20
N VAL A 96 -22.84 16.27 -3.57
CA VAL A 96 -23.53 15.99 -2.29
C VAL A 96 -22.58 15.53 -1.19
N ALA A 97 -21.45 14.96 -1.56
CA ALA A 97 -20.40 14.50 -0.67
C ALA A 97 -19.05 14.45 -1.41
N VAL A 98 -17.97 14.44 -0.63
CA VAL A 98 -16.63 14.15 -1.14
C VAL A 98 -16.39 12.65 -1.00
N VAL A 99 -16.07 11.98 -2.10
CA VAL A 99 -15.85 10.53 -2.14
C VAL A 99 -14.36 10.24 -2.41
N PRO A 100 -13.58 9.84 -1.40
CA PRO A 100 -12.20 9.45 -1.59
C PRO A 100 -12.08 8.22 -2.50
N ILE A 101 -11.13 8.28 -3.42
CA ILE A 101 -10.81 7.17 -4.33
C ILE A 101 -9.53 6.50 -3.80
N VAL A 102 -9.69 5.29 -3.26
CA VAL A 102 -8.62 4.56 -2.55
C VAL A 102 -8.50 3.13 -3.12
N PRO A 103 -7.89 2.98 -4.30
CA PRO A 103 -7.51 1.66 -4.78
C PRO A 103 -6.53 1.00 -3.82
N GLY A 104 -6.62 -0.32 -3.71
CA GLY A 104 -5.73 -1.06 -2.83
C GLY A 104 -5.54 -2.51 -3.22
N ALA A 105 -4.48 -3.10 -2.66
CA ALA A 105 -4.12 -4.49 -2.87
C ALA A 105 -3.58 -5.11 -1.58
N VAL A 106 -3.79 -6.42 -1.44
CA VAL A 106 -3.38 -7.19 -0.26
C VAL A 106 -2.40 -8.30 -0.61
N LEU A 107 -1.60 -8.68 0.37
CA LEU A 107 -0.74 -9.87 0.36
C LEU A 107 -1.15 -10.84 1.46
N PHE A 108 -0.82 -12.12 1.25
CA PHE A 108 -1.07 -13.18 2.23
C PHE A 108 0.11 -13.33 3.20
N ASP A 109 -0.10 -12.98 4.47
CA ASP A 109 0.86 -13.11 5.57
C ASP A 109 0.29 -13.85 6.80
N LEU A 110 -0.90 -14.43 6.69
CA LEU A 110 -1.61 -15.10 7.79
C LEU A 110 -0.85 -16.28 8.42
N ILE A 111 0.19 -16.79 7.74
CA ILE A 111 1.04 -17.89 8.19
C ILE A 111 2.21 -17.44 9.09
N VAL A 112 2.48 -16.13 9.19
CA VAL A 112 3.68 -15.61 9.86
C VAL A 112 3.49 -15.49 11.36
N GLY A 113 2.33 -15.01 11.80
CA GLY A 113 2.00 -14.81 13.21
C GLY A 113 0.58 -15.25 13.52
N ASP A 114 -0.18 -14.40 14.23
CA ASP A 114 -1.57 -14.71 14.57
C ASP A 114 -2.51 -14.39 13.39
N PRO A 115 -3.13 -15.39 12.74
CA PRO A 115 -4.02 -15.16 11.60
C PRO A 115 -5.32 -14.43 11.96
N LYS A 116 -5.62 -14.25 13.25
CA LYS A 116 -6.81 -13.51 13.71
C LYS A 116 -6.55 -12.01 13.81
N VAL A 117 -5.30 -11.60 13.95
CA VAL A 117 -4.89 -10.19 13.96
C VAL A 117 -4.52 -9.79 12.54
N ARG A 118 -5.30 -8.89 11.96
CA ARG A 118 -5.20 -8.49 10.55
C ARG A 118 -5.39 -6.97 10.45
N PRO A 119 -4.86 -6.29 9.42
CA PRO A 119 -5.10 -4.86 9.24
C PRO A 119 -6.59 -4.58 9.07
N ASP A 120 -7.07 -3.58 9.81
CA ASP A 120 -8.46 -3.11 9.81
C ASP A 120 -8.52 -1.60 9.57
N GLY A 121 -9.73 -1.04 9.61
CA GLY A 121 -9.93 0.40 9.39
C GLY A 121 -9.17 1.28 10.39
N GLU A 122 -9.09 0.87 11.66
CA GLU A 122 -8.36 1.66 12.67
C GLU A 122 -6.86 1.66 12.38
N MET A 123 -6.27 0.49 12.10
CA MET A 123 -4.86 0.39 11.75
C MET A 123 -4.52 1.24 10.52
N ALA A 124 -5.37 1.22 9.50
CA ALA A 124 -5.16 2.00 8.28
C ALA A 124 -5.33 3.51 8.52
N TYR A 125 -6.27 3.93 9.37
CA TYR A 125 -6.42 5.32 9.79
C TYR A 125 -5.16 5.81 10.52
N GLN A 126 -4.59 4.99 11.42
CA GLN A 126 -3.31 5.28 12.07
C GLN A 126 -2.16 5.38 11.06
N ALA A 127 -2.13 4.52 10.04
CA ALA A 127 -1.15 4.64 8.97
C ALA A 127 -1.27 5.98 8.23
N CYS A 128 -2.47 6.50 8.00
CA CYS A 128 -2.66 7.84 7.43
C CYS A 128 -2.16 8.97 8.35
N LEU A 129 -2.40 8.87 9.66
CA LEU A 129 -1.90 9.85 10.64
C LEU A 129 -0.37 9.90 10.68
N GLU A 130 0.28 8.75 10.55
CA GLU A 130 1.74 8.61 10.50
C GLU A 130 2.35 8.95 9.13
N ALA A 131 1.53 9.35 8.15
CA ALA A 131 2.01 9.61 6.80
C ALA A 131 2.78 10.93 6.72
N ALA A 132 4.03 10.86 6.25
CA ALA A 132 4.91 12.02 6.14
C ALA A 132 5.70 12.05 4.82
N PRO A 133 6.07 13.24 4.31
CA PRO A 133 6.88 13.40 3.08
C PRO A 133 8.36 13.04 3.27
N ASP A 134 8.77 12.72 4.49
CA ASP A 134 10.11 12.26 4.84
C ASP A 134 10.15 10.86 5.43
N ASN A 135 9.02 10.18 5.48
CA ASN A 135 8.98 8.77 5.84
C ASN A 135 9.58 7.93 4.70
N THR A 136 10.71 7.30 5.00
CA THR A 136 11.51 6.47 4.08
C THR A 136 11.78 5.10 4.67
N ARG A 137 11.00 4.70 5.68
CA ARG A 137 11.17 3.44 6.40
C ARG A 137 10.98 2.25 5.46
N GLN A 138 11.83 1.25 5.61
CA GLN A 138 11.87 0.02 4.82
C GLN A 138 12.01 -1.21 5.72
N GLY A 139 11.87 -2.41 5.14
CA GLY A 139 11.96 -3.69 5.85
C GLY A 139 10.62 -4.10 6.47
N ASN A 140 10.64 -4.49 7.75
CA ASN A 140 9.49 -5.07 8.46
C ASN A 140 8.53 -3.98 8.98
N VAL A 141 8.02 -3.15 8.08
CA VAL A 141 7.10 -2.04 8.38
C VAL A 141 5.87 -2.10 7.48
N GLY A 142 4.73 -1.63 7.99
CA GLY A 142 3.47 -1.60 7.26
C GLY A 142 3.13 -2.93 6.59
N ALA A 143 2.77 -2.90 5.30
CA ALA A 143 2.48 -4.10 4.51
C ALA A 143 3.66 -5.09 4.43
N GLY A 144 4.90 -4.62 4.65
CA GLY A 144 6.10 -5.44 4.68
C GLY A 144 6.29 -6.24 5.98
N ALA A 145 5.53 -5.96 7.04
CA ALA A 145 5.71 -6.59 8.35
C ALA A 145 5.64 -8.12 8.28
N GLY A 146 4.65 -8.66 7.56
CA GLY A 146 4.44 -10.09 7.34
C GLY A 146 5.01 -10.65 6.03
N ALA A 147 5.70 -9.84 5.24
CA ALA A 147 6.10 -10.25 3.91
C ALA A 147 7.26 -11.26 3.95
N THR A 148 7.17 -12.30 3.11
CA THR A 148 8.16 -13.38 2.95
C THR A 148 8.35 -13.75 1.48
N VAL A 149 9.50 -14.35 1.14
CA VAL A 149 9.87 -14.80 -0.22
C VAL A 149 10.49 -16.20 -0.21
N GLY A 150 10.69 -16.81 -1.39
CA GLY A 150 11.39 -18.10 -1.51
C GLY A 150 10.55 -19.28 -1.02
N LYS A 151 9.31 -19.41 -1.51
CA LYS A 151 8.28 -20.33 -0.99
C LYS A 151 8.20 -21.65 -1.76
N ALA A 152 9.02 -21.82 -2.81
CA ALA A 152 8.93 -22.96 -3.73
C ALA A 152 9.16 -24.33 -3.05
N LEU A 153 9.99 -24.36 -2.00
CA LEU A 153 10.32 -25.59 -1.27
C LEU A 153 9.46 -25.81 -0.01
N GLY A 154 8.47 -24.94 0.23
CA GLY A 154 7.67 -24.96 1.45
C GLY A 154 7.85 -23.68 2.27
N THR A 155 6.86 -23.38 3.12
CA THR A 155 6.83 -22.15 3.92
C THR A 155 7.98 -22.07 4.92
N GLU A 156 8.47 -23.22 5.40
CA GLU A 156 9.59 -23.35 6.34
C GLU A 156 10.93 -22.90 5.75
N PHE A 157 11.05 -22.86 4.42
CA PHE A 157 12.25 -22.36 3.72
C PHE A 157 12.11 -20.89 3.31
N SER A 158 11.00 -20.24 3.64
CA SER A 158 10.78 -18.85 3.29
C SER A 158 11.75 -17.94 4.04
N MET A 159 12.22 -16.90 3.37
CA MET A 159 13.04 -15.85 3.98
C MET A 159 12.20 -14.61 4.27
N LYS A 160 12.58 -13.88 5.32
CA LYS A 160 11.98 -12.57 5.59
C LYS A 160 12.33 -11.61 4.46
N SER A 161 11.32 -10.90 3.97
CA SER A 161 11.45 -9.78 3.03
C SER A 161 10.82 -8.54 3.66
N GLY A 162 10.23 -7.63 2.90
CA GLY A 162 9.58 -6.47 3.49
C GLY A 162 9.12 -5.44 2.48
N LEU A 163 8.99 -4.22 2.99
CA LEU A 163 8.72 -3.02 2.21
C LEU A 163 10.03 -2.42 1.70
N GLY A 164 10.12 -2.15 0.41
CA GLY A 164 11.24 -1.45 -0.21
C GLY A 164 10.77 -0.17 -0.91
N THR A 165 11.64 0.83 -1.00
CA THR A 165 11.39 2.04 -1.79
C THR A 165 12.67 2.53 -2.46
N ALA A 166 12.53 3.17 -3.62
CA ALA A 166 13.63 3.73 -4.39
C ALA A 166 13.13 4.93 -5.20
N SER A 167 14.05 5.77 -5.67
CA SER A 167 13.74 6.82 -6.65
C SER A 167 14.91 7.09 -7.58
N ILE A 168 14.58 7.62 -8.75
CA ILE A 168 15.54 8.17 -9.71
C ILE A 168 15.02 9.51 -10.21
N CYS A 169 15.94 10.37 -10.67
CA CYS A 169 15.59 11.65 -11.26
C CYS A 169 16.37 11.88 -12.54
N ARG A 170 15.71 12.53 -13.51
CA ARG A 170 16.31 12.99 -14.75
C ARG A 170 15.79 14.38 -15.08
N GLY A 171 16.62 15.39 -14.80
CA GLY A 171 16.19 16.79 -14.91
C GLY A 171 15.19 17.15 -13.82
N SER A 172 13.98 17.58 -14.21
CA SER A 172 12.87 17.84 -13.28
C SER A 172 11.95 16.65 -13.06
N LEU A 173 12.10 15.57 -13.84
CA LEU A 173 11.27 14.36 -13.72
C LEU A 173 11.82 13.48 -12.60
N VAL A 174 10.96 13.18 -11.62
CA VAL A 174 11.24 12.23 -10.53
C VAL A 174 10.36 10.99 -10.71
N VAL A 175 10.96 9.82 -10.64
CA VAL A 175 10.25 8.53 -10.62
C VAL A 175 10.53 7.86 -9.28
N GLY A 176 9.47 7.57 -8.53
CA GLY A 176 9.54 6.88 -7.25
C GLY A 176 8.85 5.52 -7.31
N ALA A 177 9.34 4.57 -6.52
CA ALA A 177 8.74 3.23 -6.39
C ALA A 177 8.64 2.82 -4.93
N ILE A 178 7.59 2.09 -4.58
CA ILE A 178 7.41 1.42 -3.29
C ILE A 178 6.82 0.03 -3.53
N VAL A 179 7.34 -0.98 -2.84
CA VAL A 179 6.98 -2.38 -3.07
C VAL A 179 6.93 -3.15 -1.75
N ALA A 180 5.83 -3.84 -1.47
CA ALA A 180 5.77 -4.86 -0.42
C ALA A 180 6.01 -6.24 -1.05
N VAL A 181 7.16 -6.86 -0.75
CA VAL A 181 7.65 -8.03 -1.50
C VAL A 181 7.23 -9.32 -0.81
N ASN A 182 6.17 -9.99 -1.27
CA ASN A 182 5.69 -11.26 -0.70
C ASN A 182 5.63 -12.40 -1.75
N CYS A 183 6.58 -12.44 -2.67
CA CYS A 183 6.54 -13.32 -3.83
C CYS A 183 6.67 -14.82 -3.48
N PHE A 184 6.23 -15.68 -4.40
CA PHE A 184 6.44 -17.12 -4.32
C PHE A 184 7.89 -17.51 -4.65
N GLY A 185 8.49 -16.85 -5.66
CA GLY A 185 9.89 -17.07 -6.06
C GLY A 185 10.89 -16.33 -5.17
N ASP A 186 12.12 -16.21 -5.68
CA ASP A 186 13.24 -15.58 -5.00
C ASP A 186 13.51 -14.15 -5.48
N VAL A 187 14.25 -13.39 -4.68
CA VAL A 187 14.80 -12.08 -5.07
C VAL A 187 16.22 -12.30 -5.59
N ILE A 188 16.48 -11.84 -6.81
CA ILE A 188 17.77 -11.99 -7.49
C ILE A 188 18.31 -10.60 -7.83
N ASP A 189 19.57 -10.34 -7.45
CA ASP A 189 20.33 -9.17 -7.87
C ASP A 189 20.81 -9.40 -9.33
N PRO A 190 20.52 -8.50 -10.29
CA PRO A 190 20.82 -8.68 -11.72
C PRO A 190 22.31 -8.81 -12.07
#